data_AF-M4B308-F1
#
_entry.id   AF-M4B308-F1
#
_cell.length_a   1.000
_cell.length_b   1.000
_cell.length_c   1.000
_cell.angle_alpha   90.00
_cell.angle_beta   90.00
_cell.angle_gamma   90.00
#
_symmetry.space_group_name_H-M   'P 1'
#
loop_
_entity.id
_entity.type
_entity.pdbx_description
1 polymer ?
#
loop_
_entity_poly.entity_id
_entity_poly.type
_entity_poly.pdbx_seq_one_letter_code
_entity_poly.pdbx_strand_id
1 'polypeptide(L)'
;MTGGVVQFGEPMDVSAEREAEEEMGVKDTPLRYLTTFYYGDDHSRVWGGLFDCTFDGPLVLQKEEVDEVLAMSANEILARRAEFTPDGIFAFEKYLTIVDGA
;
A
#
# COMPACT_ATOMS: atom_id res chain seq x y z
N MET A 1 0.00 -2.38 -4.80
CA MET A 1 0.06 -1.66 -3.50
C MET A 1 -0.71 -0.38 -3.69
N THR A 2 -1.42 0.08 -2.67
CA THR A 2 -2.26 1.29 -2.68
C THR A 2 -1.92 2.10 -1.44
N GLY A 3 -2.18 3.41 -1.45
CA GLY A 3 -2.06 4.25 -0.28
C GLY A 3 -1.64 5.68 -0.64
N GLY A 4 -1.93 6.59 0.28
CA GLY A 4 -1.70 8.01 0.07
C GLY A 4 -1.35 8.76 1.35
N VAL A 5 -1.48 10.08 1.28
CA VAL A 5 -1.10 10.98 2.37
C VAL A 5 -2.25 11.11 3.36
N VAL A 6 -1.98 10.76 4.62
CA VAL A 6 -2.91 10.99 5.73
C VAL A 6 -3.16 12.49 5.88
N GLN A 7 -4.43 12.90 5.83
CA GLN A 7 -4.82 14.30 5.93
C GLN A 7 -4.68 14.82 7.38
N PHE A 8 -4.64 16.14 7.54
CA PHE A 8 -4.54 16.75 8.88
C PHE A 8 -5.75 16.38 9.75
N GLY A 9 -5.49 15.68 10.86
CA GLY A 9 -6.51 15.21 11.79
C GLY A 9 -7.21 13.92 11.38
N GLU A 10 -6.82 13.31 10.26
CA GLU A 10 -7.33 12.03 9.79
C GLU A 10 -6.66 10.86 10.54
N PRO A 11 -7.42 9.94 11.13
CA PRO A 11 -6.87 8.69 11.64
C PRO A 11 -6.25 7.83 10.52
N MET A 12 -5.14 7.16 10.82
CA MET A 12 -4.36 6.43 9.81
C MET A 12 -5.09 5.22 9.22
N ASP A 13 -5.91 4.54 10.02
CA ASP A 13 -6.80 3.46 9.60
C ASP A 13 -7.90 3.98 8.65
N VAL A 14 -8.53 5.09 9.01
CA VAL A 14 -9.54 5.75 8.16
C VAL A 14 -8.93 6.21 6.83
N SER A 15 -7.73 6.76 6.86
CA SER A 15 -6.99 7.13 5.64
C SER A 15 -6.71 5.90 4.79
N ALA A 16 -6.22 4.79 5.36
CA ALA A 16 -5.94 3.57 4.59
C ALA A 16 -7.20 3.00 3.93
N GLU A 17 -8.34 3.01 4.61
CA GLU A 17 -9.63 2.59 4.05
C GLU A 17 -10.08 3.51 2.91
N ARG A 18 -9.98 4.83 3.09
CA ARG A 18 -10.32 5.82 2.05
C ARG A 18 -9.47 5.64 0.80
N GLU A 19 -8.14 5.56 0.93
CA GLU A 19 -7.23 5.41 -0.21
C GLU A 19 -7.50 4.10 -0.97
N ALA A 20 -7.74 3.00 -0.25
CA ALA A 20 -8.06 1.71 -0.88
C ALA A 20 -9.41 1.75 -1.65
N GLU A 21 -10.41 2.48 -1.14
CA GLU A 21 -11.67 2.69 -1.83
C GLU A 21 -11.51 3.65 -3.03
N GLU A 22 -10.80 4.76 -2.87
CA GLU A 22 -10.58 5.76 -3.92
C GLU A 22 -9.79 5.17 -5.09
N GLU A 23 -8.62 4.58 -4.85
CA GLU A 23 -7.74 4.10 -5.92
C GLU A 23 -8.28 2.84 -6.61
N MET A 24 -8.84 1.91 -5.84
CA MET A 24 -9.11 0.54 -6.31
C MET A 24 -10.55 0.06 -6.11
N GLY A 25 -11.40 0.83 -5.44
CA GLY A 25 -12.78 0.44 -5.12
C GLY A 25 -12.88 -0.63 -4.03
N VAL A 26 -11.81 -0.84 -3.25
CA VAL A 26 -11.80 -1.80 -2.14
C VAL A 26 -12.53 -1.18 -0.96
N LYS A 27 -13.74 -1.68 -0.70
CA LYS A 27 -14.58 -1.24 0.41
C LYS A 27 -15.13 -2.43 1.18
N ASP A 28 -15.67 -2.17 2.38
CA ASP A 28 -16.26 -3.17 3.27
C ASP A 28 -15.32 -4.36 3.56
N THR A 29 -14.00 -4.14 3.44
CA THR A 29 -12.95 -5.15 3.60
C THR A 29 -12.04 -4.73 4.75
N PRO A 30 -12.02 -5.48 5.87
CA PRO A 30 -11.20 -5.11 7.02
C PRO A 30 -9.72 -5.05 6.66
N LEU A 31 -9.08 -3.91 6.91
CA LEU A 31 -7.64 -3.76 6.81
C LEU A 31 -6.99 -4.17 8.13
N ARG A 32 -6.01 -5.07 8.07
CA ARG A 32 -5.22 -5.46 9.24
C ARG A 32 -3.99 -4.56 9.33
N TYR A 33 -3.90 -3.80 10.41
CA TYR A 33 -2.69 -3.05 10.73
C TYR A 33 -1.54 -4.00 11.08
N LEU A 34 -0.38 -3.79 10.46
CA LEU A 34 0.82 -4.58 10.70
C LEU A 34 1.81 -3.82 11.56
N THR A 35 2.14 -2.59 11.18
CA THR A 35 3.22 -1.81 11.82
C THR A 35 3.27 -0.38 11.29
N THR A 36 4.00 0.50 11.98
CA THR A 36 4.43 1.81 11.46
C THR A 36 5.90 1.71 11.03
N PHE A 37 6.29 2.49 10.04
CA PHE A 37 7.69 2.61 9.63
C PHE A 37 8.06 4.06 9.32
N TYR A 38 9.35 4.33 9.39
CA TYR A 38 9.93 5.53 8.83
C TYR A 38 10.69 5.17 7.57
N TYR A 39 10.41 5.89 6.49
CA TYR A 39 11.18 5.87 5.26
C TYR A 39 11.71 7.28 4.98
N GLY A 40 12.92 7.38 4.44
CA GLY A 40 13.45 8.65 4.00
C GLY A 40 14.62 8.52 3.05
N ASP A 41 14.59 9.33 2.00
CA ASP A 41 15.66 9.53 1.03
C ASP A 41 15.84 11.03 0.74
N ASP A 42 16.49 11.37 -0.38
CA ASP A 42 16.71 12.75 -0.80
C ASP A 42 15.42 13.43 -1.33
N HIS A 43 14.38 12.66 -1.63
CA HIS A 43 13.14 13.12 -2.27
C HIS A 43 11.96 13.18 -1.29
N SER A 44 11.87 12.24 -0.36
CA SER A 44 10.74 12.13 0.57
C SER A 44 11.17 11.65 1.95
N ARG A 45 10.35 11.99 2.95
CA ARG A 45 10.43 11.47 4.31
C ARG A 45 9.02 11.21 4.79
N VAL A 46 8.73 9.97 5.15
CA VAL A 46 7.37 9.53 5.49
C VAL A 46 7.38 8.68 6.74
N TRP A 47 6.40 8.94 7.61
CA TRP A 47 5.97 8.01 8.64
C TRP A 47 4.75 7.27 8.09
N GLY A 48 4.94 6.02 7.67
CA GLY A 48 3.92 5.22 7.02
C GLY A 48 3.27 4.22 7.97
N GLY A 49 1.95 4.06 7.87
CA GLY A 49 1.22 2.93 8.41
C GLY A 49 1.13 1.81 7.39
N LEU A 50 1.53 0.60 7.76
CA LEU A 50 1.48 -0.57 6.90
C LEU A 50 0.27 -1.43 7.27
N PHE A 51 -0.56 -1.71 6.29
CA PHE A 51 -1.76 -2.52 6.40
C PHE A 51 -1.77 -3.59 5.31
N ASP A 52 -2.47 -4.70 5.56
CA ASP A 52 -2.79 -5.68 4.54
C ASP A 52 -4.26 -6.09 4.57
N CYS A 53 -4.74 -6.63 3.46
CA CYS A 53 -6.03 -7.30 3.36
C CYS A 53 -6.00 -8.32 2.22
N THR A 54 -6.97 -9.24 2.24
CA THR A 54 -7.28 -10.10 1.10
C THR A 54 -8.60 -9.61 0.52
N PHE A 55 -8.60 -9.26 -0.77
CA PHE A 55 -9.77 -8.80 -1.48
C PHE A 55 -9.96 -9.60 -2.77
N ASP A 56 -11.07 -10.32 -2.86
CA ASP A 56 -11.45 -11.13 -4.02
C ASP A 56 -12.61 -10.51 -4.83
N GLY A 57 -12.97 -9.26 -4.51
CA GLY A 57 -14.02 -8.51 -5.20
C GLY A 57 -13.55 -7.87 -6.51
N PRO A 58 -14.49 -7.34 -7.32
CA PRO A 58 -14.13 -6.59 -8.52
C PRO A 58 -13.47 -5.27 -8.14
N LEU A 59 -12.33 -4.95 -8.76
CA LEU A 59 -11.70 -3.65 -8.64
C LEU A 59 -12.46 -2.60 -9.47
N VAL A 60 -12.61 -1.40 -8.91
CA VAL A 60 -13.19 -0.24 -9.58
C VAL A 60 -12.17 0.89 -9.49
N LEU A 61 -11.36 1.06 -10.53
CA LEU A 61 -10.23 2.00 -10.52
C LEU A 61 -10.69 3.44 -10.78
N GLN A 62 -10.21 4.39 -9.96
CA GLN A 62 -10.22 5.81 -10.30
C GLN A 62 -9.12 6.08 -11.33
N LYS A 63 -9.49 6.56 -12.52
CA LYS A 63 -8.54 6.74 -13.64
C LYS A 63 -7.55 7.86 -13.40
N GLU A 64 -7.91 8.81 -12.55
CA GLU A 64 -7.07 9.93 -12.15
C GLU A 64 -5.91 9.50 -11.23
N GLU A 65 -6.07 8.36 -10.53
CA GLU A 65 -5.08 7.84 -9.58
C GLU A 65 -4.35 6.59 -10.13
N VAL A 66 -5.08 5.68 -10.82
CA VAL A 66 -4.58 4.37 -11.22
C VAL A 66 -4.93 4.04 -12.67
N ASP A 67 -3.88 3.86 -13.49
CA ASP A 67 -4.01 3.43 -14.89
C ASP A 67 -4.27 1.91 -15.01
N GLU A 68 -3.54 1.09 -14.24
CA GLU A 68 -3.65 -0.36 -14.26
C GLU A 68 -3.28 -1.02 -12.92
N VAL A 69 -3.83 -2.22 -12.70
CA VAL A 69 -3.45 -3.09 -11.57
C VAL A 69 -3.02 -4.45 -12.12
N LEU A 70 -1.83 -4.90 -11.70
CA LEU A 70 -1.26 -6.18 -12.09
C LEU A 70 -1.13 -7.08 -10.86
N ALA A 71 -1.69 -8.29 -10.96
CA ALA A 71 -1.45 -9.35 -10.00
C ALA A 71 -0.06 -9.95 -10.24
N MET A 72 0.80 -9.91 -9.22
CA MET A 72 2.19 -10.35 -9.31
C MET A 72 2.59 -11.11 -8.05
N SER A 73 3.46 -12.10 -8.19
CA SER A 73 4.14 -12.74 -7.07
C SER A 73 5.16 -11.81 -6.43
N ALA A 74 5.52 -12.06 -5.17
CA ALA A 74 6.56 -11.31 -4.49
C ALA A 74 7.91 -11.33 -5.24
N ASN A 75 8.27 -12.48 -5.82
CA ASN A 75 9.49 -12.61 -6.63
C ASN A 75 9.47 -11.72 -7.87
N GLU A 76 8.33 -11.62 -8.56
CA GLU A 76 8.19 -10.75 -9.73
C GLU A 76 8.30 -9.27 -9.37
N ILE A 77 7.68 -8.85 -8.25
CA ILE A 77 7.76 -7.47 -7.74
C ILE A 77 9.22 -7.13 -7.40
N LEU A 78 9.90 -7.99 -6.64
CA LEU A 78 11.30 -7.77 -6.25
C LEU A 78 12.26 -7.75 -7.44
N ALA A 79 12.03 -8.61 -8.44
CA ALA A 79 12.82 -8.62 -9.68
C ALA A 79 12.65 -7.33 -10.50
N ARG A 80 11.46 -6.70 -10.44
CA ARG A 80 11.11 -5.46 -11.13
C ARG A 80 11.18 -4.22 -10.22
N ARG A 81 11.88 -4.30 -9.08
CA ARG A 81 11.90 -3.25 -8.04
C ARG A 81 12.20 -1.83 -8.54
N ALA A 82 12.96 -1.70 -9.64
CA ALA A 82 13.32 -0.42 -10.22
C ALA A 82 12.15 0.28 -10.95
N GLU A 83 11.05 -0.43 -11.22
CA GLU A 83 9.84 0.10 -11.86
C GLU A 83 8.85 0.70 -10.85
N PHE A 84 9.05 0.47 -9.55
CA PHE A 84 8.15 0.89 -8.49
C PHE A 84 8.70 2.08 -7.70
N THR A 85 7.83 2.78 -6.98
CA THR A 85 8.28 3.88 -6.12
C THR A 85 9.18 3.35 -4.99
N PRO A 86 10.27 4.07 -4.64
CA PRO A 86 11.21 3.63 -3.62
C PRO A 86 10.58 3.35 -2.25
N ASP A 87 9.62 4.18 -1.83
CA ASP A 87 8.87 4.04 -0.58
C ASP A 87 7.90 2.86 -0.62
N GLY A 88 7.24 2.63 -1.76
CA GLY A 88 6.38 1.47 -1.98
C GLY A 88 7.15 0.15 -1.87
N ILE A 89 8.32 0.06 -2.49
CA ILE A 89 9.19 -1.13 -2.37
C ILE A 89 9.70 -1.30 -0.94
N PHE A 90 10.06 -0.22 -0.25
CA PHE A 90 10.46 -0.30 1.15
C PHE A 90 9.33 -0.86 2.04
N ALA A 91 8.09 -0.38 1.84
CA ALA A 91 6.92 -0.88 2.54
C ALA A 91 6.66 -2.37 2.23
N PHE A 92 6.82 -2.77 0.96
CA PHE A 92 6.66 -4.16 0.53
C PHE A 92 7.72 -5.11 1.13
N GLU A 93 8.99 -4.72 1.09
CA GLU A 93 10.07 -5.51 1.70
C GLU A 93 9.81 -5.66 3.22
N LYS A 94 9.32 -4.61 3.89
CA LYS A 94 8.91 -4.68 5.30
C LYS A 94 7.72 -5.60 5.52
N TYR A 95 6.71 -5.56 4.65
CA TYR A 95 5.58 -6.49 4.67
C TYR A 95 6.06 -7.95 4.64
N LEU A 96 6.96 -8.30 3.70
CA LEU A 96 7.50 -9.65 3.57
C LEU A 96 8.19 -10.12 4.86
N THR A 97 8.94 -9.26 5.55
CA THR A 97 9.57 -9.64 6.83
C THR A 97 8.57 -9.99 7.93
N ILE A 98 7.34 -9.48 7.85
CA ILE A 98 6.27 -9.71 8.84
C ILE A 98 5.50 -10.98 8.49
N VAL A 99 5.19 -11.19 7.20
CA VAL A 99 4.37 -12.33 6.78
C VAL A 99 5.17 -13.61 6.50
N ASP A 100 6.43 -13.51 6.07
CA ASP A 100 7.31 -14.68 5.90
C ASP A 100 7.90 -15.15 7.23
N GLY A 101 7.87 -14.29 8.27
CA GLY A 101 8.30 -14.60 9.62
C GLY A 101 7.20 -15.17 10.54
N ALA A 102 5.97 -15.33 10.01
CA ALA A 102 4.79 -15.81 10.74
C ALA A 102 4.54 -17.33 10.59
#